data_AF-A0A6M0J1Z6-F1
#
_entry.id   AF-A0A6M0J1Z6-F1
#
_cell.length_a   1.000
_cell.length_b   1.000
_cell.length_c   1.000
_cell.angle_alpha   90.00
_cell.angle_beta   90.00
_cell.angle_gamma   90.00
#
_symmetry.space_group_name_H-M   'P 1'
#
loop_
_entity.id
_entity.type
_entity.pdbx_description
1 polymer ?
#
loop_
_entity_poly.entity_id
_entity_poly.type
_entity_poly.pdbx_seq_one_letter_code
_entity_poly.pdbx_strand_id
1 'polypeptide(L)'
;MKNKFILLECGDDVICLEKDTFKVSKLRELVIREIVSKWRQEICTYKTKINNDLVGSLFSSISARDEFIPFSEIKLNAVKDCQVLKIDGNGWQKGKLEILIFIYPNSHKPNNVCFEFYPDEPIKIE
;
A
#
# COMPACT_ATOMS: atom_id res chain seq x y z
N MET A 1 5.46 20.65 13.29
CA MET A 1 5.36 19.55 14.26
C MET A 1 5.13 18.27 13.48
N LYS A 2 5.93 17.22 13.65
CA LYS A 2 5.60 15.91 13.05
C LYS A 2 4.34 15.44 13.76
N ASN A 3 3.19 15.45 13.08
CA ASN A 3 2.00 14.81 13.62
C ASN A 3 2.39 13.37 13.94
N LYS A 4 2.19 12.94 15.20
CA LYS A 4 2.37 11.54 15.57
C LYS A 4 1.37 10.75 14.73
N PHE A 5 1.88 9.90 13.83
CA PHE A 5 1.04 8.95 13.13
C PHE A 5 0.71 7.79 14.07
N ILE A 6 -0.42 7.14 13.79
CA ILE A 6 -0.82 5.89 14.40
C ILE A 6 -0.57 4.82 13.35
N LEU A 7 0.28 3.86 13.68
CA LEU A 7 0.39 2.65 12.89
C LEU A 7 -0.88 1.81 13.08
N LEU A 8 -1.62 1.55 12.00
CA LEU A 8 -2.78 0.67 12.05
C LEU A 8 -2.30 -0.77 11.84
N GLU A 9 -1.86 -1.40 12.94
CA GLU A 9 -1.51 -2.82 12.93
C GLU A 9 -2.77 -3.69 12.74
N CYS A 10 -2.61 -4.89 12.18
CA CYS A 10 -3.72 -5.80 11.89
C CYS A 10 -4.57 -6.05 13.15
N GLY A 11 -5.70 -5.35 13.26
CA GLY A 11 -6.67 -5.48 14.35
C GLY A 11 -8.10 -5.30 13.83
N ASP A 12 -9.07 -5.31 14.75
CA ASP A 12 -10.48 -5.05 14.46
C ASP A 12 -10.82 -3.55 14.31
N ASP A 13 -9.81 -2.67 14.29
CA ASP A 13 -9.98 -1.26 13.94
C ASP A 13 -10.66 -1.13 12.57
N VAL A 14 -11.50 -0.10 12.43
CA VAL A 14 -12.31 0.13 11.23
C VAL A 14 -11.89 1.45 10.59
N ILE A 15 -11.62 1.40 9.29
CA ILE A 15 -11.36 2.56 8.45
C ILE A 15 -12.61 2.83 7.61
N CYS A 16 -13.11 4.06 7.66
CA CYS A 16 -14.10 4.59 6.73
C CYS A 16 -13.38 5.38 5.63
N LEU A 17 -13.58 4.96 4.38
CA LEU A 17 -13.13 5.65 3.18
C LEU A 17 -14.36 6.10 2.40
N GLU A 18 -14.60 7.41 2.37
CA GLU A 18 -15.78 8.02 1.76
C GLU A 18 -17.11 7.44 2.30
N LYS A 19 -17.69 6.46 1.59
CA LYS A 19 -18.97 5.81 1.95
C LYS A 19 -18.81 4.38 2.46
N ASP A 20 -17.63 3.80 2.28
CA ASP A 20 -17.37 2.41 2.58
C ASP A 20 -16.57 2.27 3.88
N THR A 21 -16.88 1.23 4.65
CA THR A 21 -16.17 0.90 5.89
C THR A 21 -15.49 -0.45 5.75
N PHE A 22 -14.27 -0.53 6.24
CA PHE A 22 -13.44 -1.72 6.15
C PHE A 22 -12.76 -1.96 7.48
N LYS A 23 -12.71 -3.22 7.93
CA LYS A 23 -11.70 -3.61 8.91
C LYS A 23 -10.31 -3.38 8.31
N VAL A 24 -9.36 -2.89 9.10
CA VAL A 24 -7.96 -2.65 8.68
C VAL A 24 -7.37 -3.90 8.02
N SER A 25 -7.58 -5.06 8.63
CA SER A 25 -7.14 -6.36 8.09
C SER A 25 -7.73 -6.64 6.70
N LYS A 26 -9.02 -6.37 6.50
CA LYS A 26 -9.68 -6.63 5.22
C LYS A 26 -9.24 -5.67 4.13
N LEU A 27 -9.07 -4.39 4.46
CA LEU A 27 -8.54 -3.42 3.51
C LEU A 27 -7.12 -3.79 3.07
N ARG A 28 -6.28 -4.24 4.00
CA ARG A 28 -4.92 -4.72 3.71
C ARG A 28 -4.93 -5.87 2.70
N GLU A 29 -5.78 -6.87 2.90
CA GLU A 29 -5.93 -7.99 1.95
C GLU A 29 -6.36 -7.51 0.56
N LEU A 30 -7.34 -6.60 0.49
CA LEU A 30 -7.85 -6.06 -0.78
C LEU A 30 -6.75 -5.32 -1.55
N VAL A 31 -5.99 -4.46 -0.86
CA VAL A 31 -4.89 -3.71 -1.47
C VAL A 31 -3.79 -4.65 -1.96
N ILE A 32 -3.38 -5.65 -1.16
CA ILE A 32 -2.39 -6.65 -1.58
C ILE A 32 -2.87 -7.40 -2.82
N ARG A 33 -4.12 -7.87 -2.82
CA ARG A 33 -4.70 -8.62 -3.95
C ARG A 33 -4.71 -7.78 -5.22
N GLU A 34 -5.13 -6.53 -5.13
CA GLU A 34 -5.18 -5.60 -6.26
C GLU A 34 -3.78 -5.37 -6.85
N ILE A 35 -2.78 -5.14 -5.98
CA ILE A 35 -1.41 -4.89 -6.41
C ILE A 35 -0.80 -6.14 -7.04
N VAL A 36 -0.96 -7.31 -6.42
CA VAL A 36 -0.47 -8.58 -6.99
C VAL A 36 -1.12 -8.85 -8.34
N SER A 37 -2.42 -8.58 -8.50
CA SER A 37 -3.13 -8.75 -9.76
C SER A 37 -2.55 -7.84 -10.85
N LYS A 38 -2.32 -6.56 -10.55
CA LYS A 38 -1.71 -5.60 -11.50
C LYS A 38 -0.26 -5.94 -11.82
N TRP A 39 0.49 -6.42 -10.82
CA TRP A 39 1.90 -6.79 -10.99
C TRP A 39 2.09 -8.00 -11.91
N ARG A 40 1.13 -8.94 -11.85
CA ARG A 40 1.08 -10.15 -12.69
C ARG A 40 0.33 -9.94 -13.99
N GLN A 41 -0.08 -8.71 -14.30
CA GLN A 41 -0.75 -8.43 -15.56
C GLN A 41 0.25 -8.56 -16.72
N GLU A 42 -0.15 -9.27 -17.76
CA GLU A 42 0.64 -9.40 -18.99
C GLU A 42 0.66 -8.09 -19.77
N ILE A 43 1.81 -7.80 -20.37
CA ILE A 43 2.02 -6.65 -21.25
C ILE A 43 2.09 -7.14 -22.69
N CYS A 44 1.23 -6.59 -23.55
CA CYS A 44 1.37 -6.73 -25.00
C CYS A 44 2.33 -5.67 -25.54
N THR A 45 3.41 -6.09 -26.19
CA THR A 45 4.25 -5.15 -26.94
C THR A 45 3.56 -4.78 -28.26
N TYR A 46 3.38 -3.48 -28.52
CA TYR A 46 2.67 -2.97 -29.70
C TYR A 46 3.25 -3.44 -31.04
N LYS A 47 4.54 -3.79 -31.07
CA LYS A 47 5.27 -4.24 -32.27
C LYS A 47 5.06 -5.71 -32.60
N THR A 48 4.92 -6.57 -31.60
CA THR A 48 4.98 -8.03 -31.78
C THR A 48 3.62 -8.70 -31.53
N LYS A 49 2.70 -8.07 -30.78
CA LYS A 49 1.46 -8.69 -30.29
C LYS A 49 1.69 -10.01 -29.52
N ILE A 50 2.89 -10.22 -28.99
CA ILE A 50 3.24 -11.39 -28.19
C ILE A 50 3.16 -10.99 -26.71
N ASN A 51 2.47 -11.79 -25.91
CA ASN A 51 2.42 -11.67 -24.45
C ASN A 51 3.64 -12.39 -23.86
N ASN A 52 4.76 -11.68 -23.71
CA ASN A 52 6.00 -12.29 -23.21
C ASN A 52 6.46 -11.75 -21.86
N ASP A 53 5.87 -10.64 -21.38
CA ASP A 53 6.34 -9.95 -20.18
C ASP A 53 5.21 -9.60 -19.22
N LEU A 54 5.53 -9.62 -17.93
CA LEU A 54 4.66 -9.16 -16.86
C LEU A 54 5.00 -7.71 -16.51
N VAL A 55 4.05 -6.93 -15.99
CA VAL A 55 4.35 -5.60 -15.46
C VAL A 55 5.53 -5.63 -14.49
N GLY A 56 5.60 -6.67 -13.65
CA GLY A 56 6.71 -6.83 -12.73
C GLY A 56 8.11 -6.98 -13.36
N SER A 57 8.24 -7.54 -14.57
CA SER A 57 9.55 -7.70 -15.21
C SER A 57 10.14 -6.37 -15.65
N LEU A 58 9.30 -5.37 -15.94
CA LEU A 58 9.76 -4.00 -16.24
C LEU A 58 10.43 -3.32 -15.05
N PHE A 59 10.13 -3.76 -13.83
CA PHE A 59 10.67 -3.22 -12.60
C PHE A 59 11.56 -4.23 -11.86
N SER A 60 12.29 -5.08 -12.58
CA SER A 60 13.30 -5.95 -11.97
C SER A 60 14.64 -5.23 -11.75
N SER A 61 14.98 -4.26 -12.61
CA SER A 61 16.26 -3.55 -12.57
C SER A 61 16.22 -2.26 -13.39
N ILE A 62 17.21 -1.39 -13.19
CA ILE A 62 17.56 -0.33 -14.14
C ILE A 62 18.93 -0.59 -14.76
N SER A 63 19.11 -0.19 -16.01
CA SER A 63 20.40 -0.23 -16.69
C SER A 63 21.06 1.16 -16.70
N ALA A 64 22.34 1.21 -16.37
CA ALA A 64 23.18 2.39 -16.52
C ALA A 64 24.39 2.01 -17.40
N ARG A 65 24.27 2.23 -18.73
CA ARG A 65 25.17 1.66 -19.74
C ARG A 65 25.15 0.13 -19.68
N ASP A 66 26.29 -0.48 -19.40
CA ASP A 66 26.48 -1.94 -19.32
C ASP A 66 26.25 -2.49 -17.90
N GLU A 67 25.98 -1.61 -16.92
CA GLU A 67 25.71 -2.00 -15.54
C GLU A 67 24.21 -2.18 -15.30
N PHE A 68 23.86 -3.27 -14.61
CA PHE A 68 22.50 -3.56 -14.18
C PHE A 68 22.38 -3.40 -12.67
N ILE A 69 21.42 -2.57 -12.25
CA ILE A 69 21.13 -2.34 -10.84
C ILE A 69 19.79 -3.01 -10.53
N PRO A 70 19.78 -4.21 -9.93
CA PRO A 70 18.55 -4.91 -9.60
C PRO A 70 17.84 -4.21 -8.43
N PHE A 71 16.51 -4.18 -8.48
CA PHE A 71 15.71 -3.66 -7.39
C PHE A 71 15.49 -4.72 -6.32
N SER A 72 15.92 -4.45 -5.10
CA SER A 72 15.61 -5.29 -3.95
C SER A 72 14.19 -5.03 -3.42
N GLU A 73 13.72 -3.78 -3.51
CA GLU A 73 12.42 -3.33 -3.00
C GLU A 73 11.93 -2.12 -3.81
N ILE A 74 10.63 -2.09 -4.07
CA ILE A 74 9.91 -0.95 -4.63
C ILE A 74 8.90 -0.49 -3.59
N LYS A 75 8.91 0.81 -3.28
CA LYS A 75 7.96 1.43 -2.35
C LYS A 75 6.99 2.31 -3.14
N LEU A 76 5.71 2.03 -3.01
CA LEU A 76 4.65 2.90 -3.52
C LEU A 76 3.91 3.53 -2.35
N ASN A 77 3.48 4.78 -2.52
CA ASN A 77 2.79 5.56 -1.51
C ASN A 77 1.49 6.10 -2.10
N ALA A 78 0.41 6.05 -1.32
CA ALA A 78 -0.83 6.73 -1.61
C ALA A 78 -1.40 7.35 -0.34
N VAL A 79 -2.02 8.53 -0.45
CA VAL A 79 -2.64 9.22 0.67
C VAL A 79 -4.12 9.48 0.37
N LYS A 80 -4.99 9.25 1.35
CA LYS A 80 -6.43 9.46 1.21
C LYS A 80 -7.06 9.94 2.52
N ASP A 81 -8.01 10.87 2.44
CA ASP A 81 -8.80 11.27 3.61
C ASP A 81 -9.67 10.10 4.10
N CYS A 82 -9.77 9.92 5.41
CA CYS A 82 -10.47 8.81 6.03
C CYS A 82 -11.01 9.17 7.41
N GLN A 83 -11.77 8.24 7.98
CA GLN A 83 -12.05 8.22 9.41
C GLN A 83 -11.63 6.86 9.98
N VAL A 84 -11.09 6.84 11.18
CA VAL A 84 -10.72 5.61 11.88
C VAL A 84 -11.54 5.49 13.16
N LEU A 85 -12.14 4.33 13.37
CA LEU A 85 -12.74 3.93 14.63
C LEU A 85 -11.83 2.87 15.26
N LYS A 86 -11.21 3.24 16.37
CA LYS A 86 -10.44 2.31 17.19
C LYS A 86 -11.38 1.49 18.08
N ILE A 87 -11.05 0.23 18.33
CA ILE A 87 -11.83 -0.66 19.21
C ILE A 87 -12.05 -0.03 20.60
N ASP A 88 -10.98 0.56 21.16
CA ASP A 88 -10.99 1.18 22.49
C ASP A 88 -11.24 2.70 22.43
N GLY A 89 -11.62 3.23 21.26
CA GLY A 89 -11.80 4.65 21.02
C GLY A 89 -13.22 5.14 21.24
N ASN A 90 -13.37 6.35 21.78
CA ASN A 90 -14.65 7.05 21.86
C ASN A 90 -15.01 7.70 20.50
N GLY A 91 -15.33 6.87 19.51
CA GLY A 91 -15.91 7.29 18.24
C GLY A 91 -14.92 7.49 17.07
N TRP A 92 -15.46 8.01 15.96
CA TRP A 92 -14.73 8.18 14.70
C TRP A 92 -13.76 9.36 14.76
N GLN A 93 -12.49 9.09 14.46
CA GLN A 93 -11.45 10.11 14.34
C GLN A 93 -11.19 10.41 12.86
N LYS A 94 -11.28 11.69 12.46
CA LYS A 94 -10.95 12.13 11.10
C LYS A 94 -9.44 12.30 10.92
N GLY A 95 -8.96 12.03 9.71
CA GLY A 95 -7.56 12.23 9.37
C GLY A 95 -7.21 11.69 7.98
N LYS A 96 -5.92 11.53 7.73
CA LYS A 96 -5.38 10.99 6.48
C LYS A 96 -4.80 9.61 6.69
N LEU A 97 -5.15 8.70 5.79
CA LEU A 97 -4.54 7.38 5.68
C LEU A 97 -3.42 7.45 4.65
N GLU A 98 -2.21 7.13 5.09
CA GLU A 98 -1.07 6.88 4.22
C GLU A 98 -0.91 5.36 4.03
N ILE A 99 -0.94 4.93 2.78
CA ILE A 99 -0.87 3.55 2.34
C ILE A 99 0.51 3.32 1.75
N LEU A 100 1.33 2.56 2.47
CA LEU A 100 2.67 2.21 2.08
C LEU A 100 2.69 0.78 1.54
N ILE A 101 3.06 0.64 0.28
CA ILE A 101 3.10 -0.66 -0.42
C ILE A 101 4.56 -1.00 -0.65
N PHE A 102 4.93 -2.22 -0.29
CA PHE A 102 6.27 -2.77 -0.49
C PHE A 102 6.20 -3.96 -1.43
N ILE A 103 6.89 -3.86 -2.55
CA ILE A 103 6.98 -4.90 -3.59
C ILE A 103 8.42 -5.38 -3.67
N TYR A 104 8.60 -6.70 -3.71
CA TYR A 104 9.92 -7.34 -3.72
C TYR A 104 10.11 -8.15 -5.01
N PRO A 105 10.43 -7.49 -6.15
CA PRO A 105 10.36 -8.13 -7.47
C PRO A 105 11.34 -9.30 -7.63
N ASN A 106 12.50 -9.24 -6.98
CA ASN A 106 13.56 -10.25 -7.09
C ASN A 106 13.70 -11.12 -5.82
N SER A 107 12.63 -11.22 -5.01
CA SER A 107 12.65 -11.97 -3.75
C SER A 107 11.43 -12.87 -3.60
N HIS A 108 11.56 -13.95 -2.82
CA HIS A 108 10.42 -14.74 -2.35
C HIS A 108 9.68 -14.08 -1.18
N LYS A 109 10.15 -12.92 -0.70
CA LYS A 109 9.47 -12.16 0.34
C LYS A 109 8.08 -11.75 -0.13
N PRO A 110 7.02 -11.99 0.67
CA PRO A 110 5.68 -11.56 0.28
C PRO A 110 5.60 -10.04 0.21
N ASN A 111 4.85 -9.53 -0.77
CA ASN A 111 4.48 -8.12 -0.82
C ASN A 111 3.78 -7.72 0.47
N ASN A 112 4.01 -6.49 0.92
CA ASN A 112 3.46 -6.00 2.17
C ASN A 112 2.76 -4.65 1.97
N VAL A 113 1.79 -4.37 2.84
CA VAL A 113 1.07 -3.10 2.88
C VAL A 113 1.05 -2.62 4.31
N CYS A 114 1.41 -1.37 4.56
CA CYS A 114 1.34 -0.70 5.85
C CYS A 114 0.38 0.48 5.75
N PHE A 115 -0.35 0.72 6.83
CA PHE A 115 -1.29 1.81 6.96
C PHE A 115 -0.88 2.70 8.11
N GLU A 116 -0.57 3.95 7.80
CA GLU A 116 -0.26 4.98 8.79
C GLU A 116 -1.40 5.99 8.80
N PHE A 117 -2.00 6.19 9.96
CA PHE A 117 -3.09 7.15 10.14
C PHE A 117 -2.58 8.43 10.80
N TYR A 118 -2.83 9.54 10.14
CA TYR A 118 -2.46 10.88 10.57
C TYR A 118 -3.75 11.61 10.96
N PRO A 119 -4.09 11.68 12.26
CA PRO A 119 -5.32 12.33 12.68
C PRO A 119 -5.24 13.84 12.47
N ASP A 120 -6.37 14.46 12.09
CA ASP A 120 -6.46 15.91 11.90
C ASP A 120 -6.32 16.65 13.24
N GLU A 121 -6.86 16.05 14.30
CA GLU A 121 -6.77 16.55 15.67
C GLU A 121 -5.88 15.63 16.52
N PRO A 122 -5.04 16.20 17.41
CA PRO A 122 -4.20 15.39 18.29
C PRO A 122 -5.06 14.51 19.20
N ILE A 123 -4.61 13.26 19.38
CA ILE A 123 -5.25 12.31 20.27
C ILE A 123 -5.19 12.88 21.69
N LYS A 124 -6.34 13.16 22.30
CA LYS A 124 -6.40 13.43 23.73
C LYS A 124 -6.09 12.13 24.45
N ILE A 125 -4.94 12.08 25.11
CA ILE A 125 -4.61 11.01 26.06
C ILE A 125 -5.24 11.49 27.37
N GLU A 126 -6.32 10.85 27.80
CA GLU A 126 -6.84 10.98 29.18
C GLU A 126 -6.13 10.00 30.10
#